data_AF-A0A848ER85-F1
#
_entry.id   AF-A0A848ER85-F1
#
_cell.length_a   1.000
_cell.length_b   1.000
_cell.length_c   1.000
_cell.angle_alpha   90.00
_cell.angle_beta   90.00
_cell.angle_gamma   90.00
#
_symmetry.space_group_name_H-M   'P 1'
#
loop_
_entity.id
_entity.type
_entity.pdbx_description
1 polymer ?
#
loop_
_entity_poly.entity_id
_entity_poly.type
_entity_poly.pdbx_seq_one_letter_code
_entity_poly.pdbx_strand_id
1 'polypeptide(L)'
;MVHAMKTFSKWRHRLLPLCIIFAVVYGCCFEWQFLISLGMGPDNIEDMTFGLLPGVGAVVLSLALYWKHLSPGAIIPPALIGLGWIITGPYLSYISLINTNTIYLNNIYDIYVGLYFFAIFFCLNMIVRQYIPHKTGAVFMTLVQFAAFFVILLQWVYYFLYNSSITTSGALLIFQTGPAETLEYFHSLGLFKVAAIVIVLALILAGLFLLNYRQRILPRTHIYRKIIPLASLLLIIAPSVGALSEEIFPEAFPIRTFIDTHDYMQRSALYAENHDEKYDALQAVQLHPADYPNTVIVVIGESETRTLMNAYNPDHVPNTPWLTAMKSNPDFTLFTNAYSCVWYTVPVLEHALTESNFYNDKPFNESISIIDMAKKAGYKTYWFSNQGSVGVADTPITLVANTADVSEWVDRDLKESTLDGALLQFLKRVDPKEKNFVVLHIMGSHIEYRNRYPKEFQKFNDGKINQEADFDNTVLYTDWVLSQIYDYARDNLNLDAMVYFSDHGSDPDVARQPDSASFKVLRIPMFCYLSEGYQKRNPDVVKAIKANKDKYFTNDLEYEFICGVLNMESPNYDPSMSIASSKWSMERKDLKTRFGKTSLMEDTEY
;
A
#
# COMPACT_ATOMS: atom_id res chain seq x y z
N MET A 1 -6.41 -39.62 58.19
CA MET A 1 -7.46 -38.64 57.79
C MET A 1 -7.11 -37.17 58.08
N VAL A 2 -6.74 -36.77 59.30
CA VAL A 2 -6.45 -35.35 59.64
C VAL A 2 -5.28 -34.74 58.83
N HIS A 3 -4.24 -35.53 58.52
CA HIS A 3 -3.12 -35.07 57.68
C HIS A 3 -3.54 -34.89 56.20
N ALA A 4 -4.40 -35.78 55.69
CA ALA A 4 -4.99 -35.68 54.36
C ALA A 4 -5.98 -34.50 54.23
N MET A 5 -6.75 -34.20 55.29
CA MET A 5 -7.63 -33.02 55.32
C MET A 5 -6.85 -31.70 55.41
N LYS A 6 -5.71 -31.67 56.13
CA LYS A 6 -4.83 -30.49 56.19
C LYS A 6 -4.08 -30.24 54.88
N THR A 7 -3.68 -31.29 54.15
CA THR A 7 -3.15 -31.14 52.79
C THR A 7 -4.26 -30.73 51.82
N PHE A 8 -5.45 -31.32 51.87
CA PHE A 8 -6.59 -30.90 51.04
C PHE A 8 -7.00 -29.44 51.26
N SER A 9 -7.02 -28.97 52.50
CA SER A 9 -7.25 -27.55 52.84
C SER A 9 -6.18 -26.62 52.24
N LYS A 10 -4.90 -26.96 52.35
CA LYS A 10 -3.79 -26.16 51.77
C LYS A 10 -3.82 -26.11 50.24
N TRP A 11 -4.28 -27.18 49.58
CA TRP A 11 -4.48 -27.23 48.13
C TRP A 11 -5.72 -26.44 47.70
N ARG A 12 -6.83 -26.52 48.45
CA ARG A 12 -8.07 -25.78 48.21
C ARG A 12 -7.88 -24.25 48.27
N HIS A 13 -7.00 -23.75 49.15
CA HIS A 13 -6.65 -22.32 49.23
C HIS A 13 -5.84 -21.79 48.04
N ARG A 14 -5.23 -22.66 47.21
CA ARG A 14 -4.46 -22.24 46.02
C ARG A 14 -5.18 -22.53 44.71
N LEU A 15 -5.96 -23.61 44.64
CA LEU A 15 -6.70 -23.98 43.45
C LEU A 15 -7.87 -23.03 43.18
N LEU A 16 -8.60 -22.61 44.23
CA LEU A 16 -9.76 -21.72 44.05
C LEU A 16 -9.38 -20.38 43.39
N PRO A 17 -8.32 -19.66 43.82
CA PRO A 17 -7.87 -18.45 43.13
C PRO A 17 -7.48 -18.70 41.67
N LEU A 18 -6.82 -19.83 41.34
CA LEU A 18 -6.43 -20.16 39.98
C LEU A 18 -7.64 -20.47 39.09
N CYS A 19 -8.64 -21.19 39.60
CA CYS A 19 -9.91 -21.42 38.89
C CYS A 19 -10.68 -20.11 38.67
N ILE A 20 -10.65 -19.19 39.63
CA ILE A 20 -11.25 -17.86 39.47
C ILE A 20 -10.50 -17.07 38.38
N ILE A 21 -9.17 -17.05 38.40
CA ILE A 21 -8.37 -16.39 37.36
C ILE A 21 -8.67 -17.00 35.99
N PHE A 22 -8.75 -18.32 35.89
CA PHE A 22 -9.13 -18.99 34.65
C PHE A 22 -10.50 -18.52 34.14
N ALA A 23 -11.54 -18.60 34.98
CA ALA A 23 -12.90 -18.23 34.61
C ALA A 23 -13.00 -16.74 34.22
N VAL A 24 -12.29 -15.85 34.93
CA VAL A 24 -12.26 -14.42 34.64
C VAL A 24 -11.54 -14.14 33.32
N VAL A 25 -10.33 -14.66 33.11
CA VAL A 25 -9.58 -14.43 31.87
C VAL A 25 -10.34 -15.00 30.67
N TYR A 26 -10.87 -16.21 30.78
CA TYR A 26 -11.68 -16.84 29.75
C TYR A 26 -12.93 -16.00 29.44
N GLY A 27 -13.71 -15.64 30.47
CA GLY A 27 -14.92 -14.84 30.32
C GLY A 27 -14.66 -13.47 29.72
N CYS A 28 -13.61 -12.78 30.16
CA CYS A 28 -13.23 -11.48 29.60
C CYS A 28 -12.76 -11.56 28.15
N CYS A 29 -12.03 -12.60 27.73
CA CYS A 29 -11.65 -12.77 26.32
C CYS A 29 -12.88 -13.03 25.44
N PHE A 30 -13.81 -13.85 25.93
CA PHE A 30 -15.05 -14.15 25.23
C PHE A 30 -15.95 -12.91 25.11
N GLU A 31 -16.14 -12.19 26.21
CA GLU A 31 -16.89 -10.93 26.25
C GLU A 31 -16.24 -9.87 25.35
N TRP A 32 -14.91 -9.76 25.38
CA TRP A 32 -14.17 -8.85 24.52
C TRP A 32 -14.46 -9.15 23.05
N GLN A 33 -14.24 -10.38 22.57
CA GLN A 33 -14.51 -10.75 21.17
C GLN A 33 -15.95 -10.44 20.75
N PHE A 34 -16.92 -10.63 21.64
CA PHE A 34 -18.30 -10.28 21.38
C PHE A 34 -18.50 -8.76 21.20
N LEU A 35 -17.83 -7.92 22.00
CA LEU A 35 -17.95 -6.46 21.94
C LEU A 35 -17.31 -5.83 20.70
N ILE A 36 -16.24 -6.44 20.20
CA ILE A 36 -15.44 -5.95 19.05
C ILE A 36 -15.71 -6.70 17.75
N SER A 37 -16.84 -7.39 17.64
CA SER A 37 -17.30 -8.03 16.41
C SER A 37 -18.70 -7.53 16.03
N LEU A 38 -19.08 -7.65 14.75
CA LEU A 38 -20.47 -7.39 14.29
C LEU A 38 -21.42 -8.58 14.60
N GLY A 39 -21.04 -9.43 15.55
CA GLY A 39 -21.68 -10.71 15.85
C GLY A 39 -20.70 -11.88 15.68
N MET A 40 -20.88 -12.93 16.49
CA MET A 40 -20.10 -14.17 16.39
C MET A 40 -20.91 -15.22 15.64
N GLY A 41 -20.45 -15.59 14.45
CA GLY A 41 -21.00 -16.76 13.73
C GLY A 41 -20.73 -18.07 14.48
N PRO A 42 -21.40 -19.18 14.11
CA PRO A 42 -21.22 -20.47 14.75
C PRO A 42 -19.75 -20.91 14.86
N ASP A 43 -18.98 -20.74 13.79
CA ASP A 43 -17.57 -21.11 13.73
C ASP A 43 -16.73 -20.31 14.75
N ASN A 44 -16.94 -18.98 14.82
CA ASN A 44 -16.26 -18.12 15.80
C ASN A 44 -16.63 -18.47 17.24
N ILE A 45 -17.87 -18.91 17.50
CA ILE A 45 -18.28 -19.36 18.84
C ILE A 45 -17.56 -20.66 19.20
N GLU A 46 -17.49 -21.61 18.26
CA GLU A 46 -16.78 -22.86 18.45
C GLU A 46 -15.29 -22.61 18.72
N ASP A 47 -14.65 -21.81 17.87
CA ASP A 47 -13.24 -21.42 18.00
C ASP A 47 -12.98 -20.77 19.35
N MET A 48 -13.77 -19.77 19.75
CA MET A 48 -13.61 -19.12 21.06
C MET A 48 -13.86 -20.07 22.22
N THR A 49 -14.79 -21.03 22.09
CA THR A 49 -15.14 -21.95 23.17
C THR A 49 -14.00 -22.94 23.46
N PHE A 50 -13.40 -23.50 22.41
CA PHE A 50 -12.37 -24.53 22.56
C PHE A 50 -10.95 -23.98 22.46
N GLY A 51 -10.72 -23.02 21.57
CA GLY A 51 -9.42 -22.40 21.30
C GLY A 51 -8.89 -21.54 22.43
N LEU A 52 -9.76 -20.94 23.27
CA LEU A 52 -9.31 -20.22 24.47
C LEU A 52 -8.75 -21.14 25.57
N LEU A 53 -9.20 -22.39 25.67
CA LEU A 53 -8.87 -23.26 26.81
C LEU A 53 -7.36 -23.45 26.98
N PRO A 54 -6.57 -23.76 25.92
CA PRO A 54 -5.13 -23.94 26.06
C PRO A 54 -4.39 -22.62 26.35
N GLY A 55 -4.81 -21.50 25.74
CA GLY A 55 -4.20 -20.18 25.96
C GLY A 55 -4.41 -19.66 27.38
N VAL A 56 -5.64 -19.71 27.88
CA VAL A 56 -5.96 -19.34 29.28
C VAL A 56 -5.31 -20.32 30.26
N GLY A 57 -5.27 -21.61 29.90
CA GLY A 57 -4.55 -22.63 30.64
C GLY A 57 -3.06 -22.31 30.80
N ALA A 58 -2.39 -21.87 29.73
CA ALA A 58 -0.98 -21.48 29.75
C ALA A 58 -0.74 -20.28 30.68
N VAL A 59 -1.61 -19.25 30.63
CA VAL A 59 -1.56 -18.09 31.54
C VAL A 59 -1.68 -18.53 32.99
N VAL A 60 -2.71 -19.30 33.34
CA VAL A 60 -2.96 -19.74 34.72
C VAL A 60 -1.84 -20.66 35.22
N LEU A 61 -1.37 -21.59 34.39
CA LEU A 61 -0.29 -22.51 34.72
C LEU A 61 1.02 -21.75 34.97
N SER A 62 1.32 -20.74 34.15
CA SER A 62 2.50 -19.88 34.33
C SER A 62 2.49 -19.17 35.69
N LEU A 63 1.34 -18.60 36.07
CA LEU A 63 1.16 -17.95 37.38
C LEU A 63 1.24 -18.96 38.53
N ALA A 64 0.67 -20.16 38.34
CA ALA A 64 0.66 -21.22 39.34
C ALA A 64 2.09 -21.70 39.68
N LEU A 65 2.96 -21.86 38.67
CA LEU A 65 4.36 -22.26 38.87
C LEU A 65 5.14 -21.29 39.77
N TYR A 66 4.82 -20.00 39.72
CA TYR A 66 5.53 -18.94 40.43
C TYR A 66 4.70 -18.21 41.48
N TRP A 67 3.57 -18.78 41.93
CA TRP A 67 2.56 -18.14 42.80
C TRP A 67 3.13 -17.36 44.01
N LYS A 68 4.19 -17.86 44.64
CA LYS A 68 4.81 -17.24 45.83
C LYS A 68 5.72 -16.04 45.52
N HIS A 69 6.09 -15.86 44.26
CA HIS A 69 7.06 -14.86 43.81
C HIS A 69 6.51 -13.92 42.74
N LEU A 70 5.18 -13.87 42.62
CA LEU A 70 4.49 -12.88 41.82
C LEU A 70 4.85 -11.47 42.32
N SER A 71 5.21 -10.59 41.38
CA SER A 71 5.52 -9.20 41.66
C SER A 71 5.10 -8.32 40.48
N PRO A 72 4.80 -7.03 40.70
CA PRO A 72 4.44 -6.13 39.61
C PRO A 72 5.48 -6.11 38.47
N GLY A 73 6.77 -6.09 38.80
CA GLY A 73 7.84 -6.11 37.80
C GLY A 73 7.92 -7.39 36.98
N ALA A 74 7.38 -8.52 37.48
CA ALA A 74 7.33 -9.78 36.75
C ALA A 74 6.05 -9.93 35.90
N ILE A 75 4.95 -9.31 36.33
CA ILE A 75 3.63 -9.45 35.68
C ILE A 75 3.37 -8.34 34.68
N ILE A 76 3.67 -7.08 35.01
CA ILE A 76 3.28 -5.93 34.19
C ILE A 76 3.89 -6.00 32.78
N PRO A 77 5.21 -6.23 32.59
CA PRO A 77 5.76 -6.28 31.24
C PRO A 77 5.12 -7.33 30.31
N PRO A 78 4.99 -8.62 30.69
CA PRO A 78 4.28 -9.59 29.86
C PRO A 78 2.78 -9.31 29.75
N ALA A 79 2.14 -8.72 30.77
CA ALA A 79 0.72 -8.32 30.69
C ALA A 79 0.50 -7.20 29.68
N LEU A 80 1.39 -6.22 29.60
CA LEU A 80 1.33 -5.14 28.60
C LEU A 80 1.39 -5.69 27.18
N ILE A 81 2.25 -6.68 26.93
CA ILE A 81 2.32 -7.34 25.63
C ILE A 81 1.06 -8.17 25.38
N GLY A 82 0.69 -9.04 26.31
CA GLY A 82 -0.46 -9.93 26.12
C GLY A 82 -1.77 -9.18 25.91
N LEU A 83 -2.05 -8.19 26.77
CA LEU A 83 -3.23 -7.33 26.62
C LEU A 83 -3.12 -6.43 25.37
N GLY A 84 -1.92 -5.96 25.04
CA GLY A 84 -1.69 -5.17 23.84
C GLY A 84 -2.09 -5.93 22.57
N TRP A 85 -1.74 -7.21 22.46
CA TRP A 85 -2.16 -8.07 21.35
C TRP A 85 -3.66 -8.37 21.39
N ILE A 86 -4.22 -8.76 22.55
CA ILE A 86 -5.66 -9.02 22.71
C ILE A 86 -6.52 -7.81 22.30
N ILE A 87 -6.05 -6.59 22.56
CA ILE A 87 -6.86 -5.38 22.40
C ILE A 87 -6.60 -4.69 21.05
N THR A 88 -5.34 -4.50 20.66
CA THR A 88 -4.97 -3.49 19.65
C THR A 88 -5.52 -3.81 18.27
N GLY A 89 -5.08 -4.88 17.63
CA GLY A 89 -5.55 -5.27 16.30
C GLY A 89 -7.07 -5.37 16.22
N PRO A 90 -7.70 -6.14 17.14
CA PRO A 90 -9.14 -6.30 17.14
C PRO A 90 -9.94 -4.99 17.31
N TYR A 91 -9.54 -4.11 18.25
CA TYR A 91 -10.18 -2.82 18.46
C TYR A 91 -10.00 -1.88 17.26
N LEU A 92 -8.78 -1.78 16.73
CA LEU A 92 -8.48 -0.90 15.61
C LEU A 92 -9.22 -1.34 14.34
N SER A 93 -9.26 -2.64 14.06
CA SER A 93 -10.04 -3.18 12.94
C SER A 93 -11.55 -2.92 13.08
N TYR A 94 -12.10 -3.09 14.29
CA TYR A 94 -13.52 -2.83 14.57
C TYR A 94 -13.89 -1.35 14.40
N ILE A 95 -13.09 -0.44 14.96
CA ILE A 95 -13.37 1.00 14.85
C ILE A 95 -13.17 1.48 13.41
N SER A 96 -12.17 0.96 12.70
CA SER A 96 -11.97 1.29 11.29
C SER A 96 -13.15 0.83 10.44
N LEU A 97 -13.67 -0.38 10.68
CA LEU A 97 -14.89 -0.87 10.03
C LEU A 97 -16.08 0.09 10.25
N ILE A 98 -16.31 0.52 11.49
CA ILE A 98 -17.45 1.41 11.81
C ILE A 98 -17.29 2.79 11.15
N ASN A 99 -16.08 3.34 11.17
CA ASN A 99 -15.85 4.71 10.73
C ASN A 99 -15.60 4.83 9.22
N THR A 100 -15.01 3.82 8.61
CA THR A 100 -14.47 3.88 7.23
C THR A 100 -14.92 2.73 6.34
N ASN A 101 -15.77 1.82 6.84
CA ASN A 101 -16.30 0.66 6.11
C ASN A 101 -15.21 -0.24 5.50
N THR A 102 -14.03 -0.29 6.13
CA THR A 102 -12.92 -1.17 5.76
C THR A 102 -13.23 -2.63 6.12
N ILE A 103 -12.69 -3.59 5.37
CA ILE A 103 -12.94 -5.03 5.59
C ILE A 103 -12.54 -5.42 7.01
N TYR A 104 -13.49 -6.01 7.76
CA TYR A 104 -13.26 -6.54 9.10
C TYR A 104 -12.55 -7.89 9.02
N LEU A 105 -11.37 -7.98 9.66
CA LEU A 105 -10.64 -9.23 9.82
C LEU A 105 -11.12 -9.98 11.07
N ASN A 106 -11.16 -11.31 11.01
CA ASN A 106 -11.49 -12.13 12.17
C ASN A 106 -10.31 -12.15 13.15
N ASN A 107 -10.40 -11.40 14.25
CA ASN A 107 -9.24 -11.16 15.13
C ASN A 107 -9.17 -12.12 16.33
N ILE A 108 -9.73 -13.33 16.21
CA ILE A 108 -9.66 -14.35 17.27
C ILE A 108 -8.19 -14.75 17.56
N TYR A 109 -7.36 -14.82 16.52
CA TYR A 109 -5.96 -15.20 16.63
C TYR A 109 -5.14 -14.22 17.47
N ASP A 110 -5.43 -12.92 17.41
CA ASP A 110 -4.80 -11.88 18.23
C ASP A 110 -4.98 -12.15 19.74
N ILE A 111 -6.17 -12.64 20.12
CA ILE A 111 -6.47 -13.01 21.50
C ILE A 111 -5.59 -14.18 21.93
N TYR A 112 -5.46 -15.20 21.09
CA TYR A 112 -4.60 -16.35 21.35
C TYR A 112 -3.13 -15.96 21.45
N VAL A 113 -2.64 -15.13 20.51
CA VAL A 113 -1.28 -14.59 20.53
C VAL A 113 -1.01 -13.88 21.85
N GLY A 114 -1.91 -13.01 22.29
CA GLY A 114 -1.72 -12.29 23.55
C GLY A 114 -1.67 -13.19 24.79
N LEU A 115 -2.52 -14.22 24.85
CA LEU A 115 -2.50 -15.20 25.95
C LEU A 115 -1.18 -16.00 25.98
N TYR A 116 -0.74 -16.52 24.84
CA TYR A 116 0.51 -17.27 24.75
C TYR A 116 1.74 -16.39 24.98
N PHE A 117 1.78 -15.18 24.43
CA PHE A 117 2.86 -14.23 24.67
C PHE A 117 2.96 -13.85 26.13
N PHE A 118 1.84 -13.62 26.83
CA PHE A 118 1.88 -13.43 28.29
C PHE A 118 2.60 -14.60 28.97
N ALA A 119 2.17 -15.84 28.71
CA ALA A 119 2.70 -17.03 29.36
C ALA A 119 4.19 -17.27 29.05
N ILE A 120 4.57 -17.10 27.78
CA ILE A 120 5.95 -17.24 27.29
C ILE A 120 6.84 -16.17 27.92
N PHE A 121 6.50 -14.88 27.77
CA PHE A 121 7.34 -13.80 28.27
C PHE A 121 7.41 -13.81 29.80
N PHE A 122 6.32 -14.16 30.51
CA PHE A 122 6.36 -14.33 31.96
C PHE A 122 7.34 -15.43 32.37
N CYS A 123 7.22 -16.63 31.79
CA CYS A 123 8.10 -17.75 32.12
C CYS A 123 9.57 -17.47 31.75
N LEU A 124 9.81 -16.87 30.58
CA LEU A 124 11.14 -16.49 30.13
C LEU A 124 11.78 -15.46 31.07
N ASN A 125 11.01 -14.46 31.51
CA ASN A 125 11.48 -13.46 32.45
C ASN A 125 11.94 -14.09 33.79
N MET A 126 11.16 -15.05 34.30
CA MET A 126 11.48 -15.78 35.52
C MET A 126 12.73 -16.68 35.37
N ILE A 127 12.90 -17.32 34.21
CA ILE A 127 14.10 -18.10 33.89
C ILE A 127 15.33 -17.19 33.81
N VAL A 128 15.25 -16.09 33.04
CA VAL A 128 16.34 -15.12 32.89
C VAL A 128 16.77 -14.57 34.25
N ARG A 129 15.81 -14.25 35.12
CA ARG A 129 16.07 -13.78 36.49
C ARG A 129 16.86 -14.78 37.33
N GLN A 130 16.76 -16.07 37.03
CA GLN A 130 17.42 -17.15 37.76
C GLN A 130 18.87 -17.38 37.31
N TYR A 131 19.16 -17.26 36.01
CA TYR A 131 20.47 -17.65 35.44
C TYR A 131 21.33 -16.49 34.96
N ILE A 132 20.74 -15.35 34.60
CA ILE A 132 21.47 -14.21 34.03
C ILE A 132 21.71 -13.15 35.12
N PRO A 133 22.88 -12.48 35.13
CA PRO A 133 23.13 -11.38 36.05
C PRO A 133 22.05 -10.29 35.99
N HIS A 134 21.77 -9.68 37.13
CA HIS A 134 20.61 -8.82 37.31
C HIS A 134 20.46 -7.71 36.24
N LYS A 135 21.53 -6.95 35.99
CA LYS A 135 21.52 -5.84 35.03
C LYS A 135 21.37 -6.35 33.59
N THR A 136 22.16 -7.35 33.21
CA THR A 136 22.17 -7.88 31.84
C THR A 136 20.87 -8.61 31.50
N GLY A 137 20.30 -9.35 32.45
CA GLY A 137 18.99 -10.00 32.30
C GLY A 137 17.85 -9.00 32.13
N ALA A 138 17.89 -7.88 32.88
CA ALA A 138 16.90 -6.82 32.72
C ALA A 138 17.00 -6.13 31.34
N VAL A 139 18.21 -5.84 30.86
CA VAL A 139 18.43 -5.31 29.49
C VAL A 139 17.91 -6.30 28.45
N PHE A 140 18.30 -7.57 28.54
CA PHE A 140 17.88 -8.61 27.60
C PHE A 140 16.35 -8.74 27.52
N MET A 141 15.67 -8.89 28.67
CA MET A 141 14.21 -8.99 28.68
C MET A 141 13.52 -7.73 28.20
N THR A 142 14.10 -6.55 28.45
CA THR A 142 13.56 -5.29 27.95
C THR A 142 13.59 -5.24 26.43
N LEU A 143 14.69 -5.63 25.80
CA LEU A 143 14.81 -5.65 24.33
C LEU A 143 13.84 -6.66 23.70
N VAL A 144 13.76 -7.87 24.26
CA VAL A 144 12.84 -8.92 23.79
C VAL A 144 11.38 -8.48 23.92
N GLN A 145 11.01 -7.93 25.07
CA GLN A 145 9.64 -7.44 25.32
C GLN A 145 9.30 -6.22 24.47
N PHE A 146 10.26 -5.31 24.28
CA PHE A 146 10.08 -4.14 23.43
C PHE A 146 9.88 -4.54 21.97
N ALA A 147 10.60 -5.54 21.45
CA ALA A 147 10.38 -6.04 20.09
C ALA A 147 8.95 -6.55 19.90
N ALA A 148 8.40 -7.32 20.85
CA ALA A 148 7.02 -7.79 20.80
C ALA A 148 6.00 -6.65 20.98
N PHE A 149 6.31 -5.64 21.79
CA PHE A 149 5.48 -4.46 21.99
C PHE A 149 5.54 -3.49 20.80
N PHE A 150 6.63 -3.50 20.03
CA PHE A 150 6.82 -2.59 18.89
C PHE A 150 5.78 -2.83 17.80
N VAL A 151 5.38 -4.09 17.56
CA VAL A 151 4.31 -4.42 16.61
C VAL A 151 2.96 -3.80 17.03
N ILE A 152 2.65 -3.80 18.32
CA ILE A 152 1.46 -3.14 18.87
C ILE A 152 1.57 -1.62 18.69
N LEU A 153 2.73 -1.05 19.00
CA LEU A 153 2.96 0.40 18.87
C LEU A 153 2.82 0.87 17.43
N LEU A 154 3.36 0.12 16.46
CA LEU A 154 3.24 0.44 15.04
C LEU A 154 1.77 0.55 14.60
N GLN A 155 0.91 -0.36 15.06
CA GLN A 155 -0.52 -0.31 14.75
C GLN A 155 -1.20 0.95 15.30
N TRP A 156 -0.91 1.30 16.57
CA TRP A 156 -1.45 2.52 17.16
C TRP A 156 -0.93 3.78 16.46
N VAL A 157 0.36 3.84 16.17
CA VAL A 157 0.97 4.97 15.45
C VAL A 157 0.32 5.12 14.08
N TYR A 158 0.18 4.03 13.33
CA TYR A 158 -0.50 4.02 12.04
C TYR A 158 -1.94 4.53 12.17
N TYR A 159 -2.70 4.02 13.13
CA TYR A 159 -4.09 4.45 13.35
C TYR A 159 -4.18 5.93 13.75
N PHE A 160 -3.28 6.46 14.59
CA PHE A 160 -3.27 7.89 14.92
C PHE A 160 -2.93 8.79 13.74
N LEU A 161 -2.16 8.29 12.77
CA LEU A 161 -1.79 9.03 11.58
C LEU A 161 -2.92 9.01 10.54
N TYR A 162 -3.60 7.87 10.42
CA TYR A 162 -4.46 7.60 9.26
C TYR A 162 -5.94 7.32 9.58
N ASN A 163 -6.31 7.27 10.87
CA ASN A 163 -7.65 6.95 11.36
C ASN A 163 -8.21 5.63 10.81
N SER A 164 -7.33 4.68 10.48
CA SER A 164 -7.64 3.36 9.94
C SER A 164 -6.62 2.34 10.46
N SER A 165 -7.00 1.07 10.51
CA SER A 165 -6.08 -0.04 10.76
C SER A 165 -5.21 -0.27 9.53
N ILE A 166 -4.04 -0.90 9.72
CA ILE A 166 -3.12 -1.22 8.62
C ILE A 166 -3.84 -2.11 7.61
N THR A 167 -4.04 -1.60 6.39
CA THR A 167 -4.58 -2.36 5.27
C THR A 167 -3.46 -2.95 4.42
N THR A 168 -3.82 -3.79 3.44
CA THR A 168 -2.88 -4.25 2.40
C THR A 168 -2.23 -3.08 1.67
N SER A 169 -2.94 -1.96 1.46
CA SER A 169 -2.37 -0.75 0.84
C SER A 169 -1.33 -0.09 1.73
N GLY A 170 -1.61 0.04 3.03
CA GLY A 170 -0.63 0.52 4.00
C GLY A 170 0.60 -0.37 4.13
N ALA A 171 0.41 -1.70 4.14
CA ALA A 171 1.50 -2.66 4.14
C ALA A 171 2.33 -2.60 2.85
N LEU A 172 1.68 -2.49 1.68
CA LEU A 172 2.35 -2.36 0.39
C LEU A 172 3.21 -1.10 0.33
N LEU A 173 2.70 0.02 0.81
CA LEU A 173 3.46 1.27 0.93
C LEU A 173 4.72 1.02 1.77
N ILE A 174 4.61 0.39 2.94
CA ILE A 174 5.77 0.05 3.78
C ILE A 174 6.79 -0.84 3.07
N PHE A 175 6.35 -1.82 2.27
CA PHE A 175 7.26 -2.68 1.49
C PHE A 175 7.95 -1.95 0.34
N GLN A 176 7.27 -0.98 -0.28
CA GLN A 176 7.76 -0.25 -1.45
C GLN A 176 8.55 1.01 -1.08
N THR A 177 8.39 1.51 0.15
CA THR A 177 9.07 2.73 0.60
C THR A 177 10.58 2.52 0.68
N GLY A 178 11.32 3.26 -0.15
CA GLY A 178 12.77 3.33 -0.09
C GLY A 178 13.29 4.28 1.03
N PRO A 179 14.61 4.30 1.29
CA PRO A 179 15.20 5.22 2.26
C PRO A 179 14.93 6.70 1.96
N ALA A 180 14.83 7.07 0.68
CA ALA A 180 14.52 8.43 0.25
C ALA A 180 13.08 8.82 0.62
N GLU A 181 12.10 7.99 0.27
CA GLU A 181 10.68 8.24 0.61
C GLU A 181 10.44 8.20 2.12
N THR A 182 11.14 7.33 2.86
CA THR A 182 11.12 7.33 4.34
C THR A 182 11.59 8.67 4.90
N LEU A 183 12.67 9.24 4.34
CA LEU A 183 13.20 10.53 4.78
C LEU A 183 12.25 11.69 4.44
N GLU A 184 11.67 11.69 3.23
CA GLU A 184 10.66 12.67 2.82
C GLU A 184 9.44 12.60 3.76
N TYR A 185 8.97 11.40 4.09
CA TYR A 185 7.88 11.22 5.05
C TYR A 185 8.22 11.80 6.43
N PHE A 186 9.40 11.50 6.99
CA PHE A 186 9.82 12.08 8.28
C PHE A 186 9.96 13.61 8.23
N HIS A 187 10.38 14.18 7.11
CA HIS A 187 10.41 15.63 6.92
C HIS A 187 8.99 16.23 6.91
N SER A 188 8.04 15.58 6.24
CA SER A 188 6.64 16.02 6.18
C SER A 188 5.94 16.00 7.55
N LEU A 189 6.34 15.12 8.48
CA LEU A 189 5.80 15.07 9.84
C LEU A 189 6.19 16.27 10.71
N GLY A 190 7.32 16.92 10.38
CA GLY A 190 7.88 18.03 11.14
C GLY A 190 8.63 17.62 12.42
N LEU A 191 9.66 18.41 12.78
CA LEU A 191 10.61 18.10 13.87
C LEU A 191 9.95 17.84 15.23
N PHE A 192 8.85 18.53 15.54
CA PHE A 192 8.16 18.38 16.82
C PHE A 192 7.54 16.98 16.97
N LYS A 193 6.86 16.47 15.93
CA LYS A 193 6.24 15.14 15.97
C LYS A 193 7.31 14.05 16.07
N VAL A 194 8.40 14.18 15.31
CA VAL A 194 9.53 13.26 15.36
C VAL A 194 10.15 13.23 16.77
N ALA A 195 10.40 14.38 17.36
CA ALA A 195 10.91 14.47 18.74
C ALA A 195 9.95 13.83 19.76
N ALA A 196 8.64 14.06 19.62
CA ALA A 196 7.64 13.45 20.49
C ALA A 196 7.66 11.92 20.40
N ILE A 197 7.74 11.35 19.20
CA ILE A 197 7.84 9.89 18.98
C ILE A 197 9.09 9.33 19.67
N VAL A 198 10.25 9.97 19.48
CA VAL A 198 11.51 9.53 20.10
C VAL A 198 11.42 9.55 21.64
N ILE A 199 10.83 10.59 22.21
CA ILE A 199 10.64 10.71 23.67
C ILE A 199 9.71 9.60 24.19
N VAL A 200 8.58 9.35 23.52
CA VAL A 200 7.64 8.29 23.90
C VAL A 200 8.31 6.91 23.87
N LEU A 201 9.07 6.61 22.81
CA LEU A 201 9.83 5.37 22.68
C LEU A 201 10.86 5.22 23.81
N ALA A 202 11.60 6.29 24.13
CA ALA A 202 12.58 6.28 25.21
C ALA A 202 11.93 6.04 26.58
N LEU A 203 10.75 6.64 26.84
CA LEU A 203 10.00 6.45 28.08
C LEU A 203 9.48 5.00 28.23
N ILE A 204 8.98 4.40 27.16
CA ILE A 204 8.54 2.99 27.15
C ILE A 204 9.71 2.07 27.47
N LEU A 205 10.85 2.24 26.79
CA LEU A 205 12.07 1.47 27.04
C LEU A 205 12.57 1.62 28.47
N ALA A 206 12.60 2.86 29.00
CA ALA A 206 13.01 3.13 30.37
C ALA A 206 12.05 2.50 31.39
N GLY A 207 10.74 2.56 31.14
CA GLY A 207 9.71 1.94 31.99
C GLY A 207 9.82 0.42 32.05
N LEU A 208 9.94 -0.24 30.89
CA LEU A 208 10.15 -1.68 30.79
C LEU A 208 11.45 -2.10 31.48
N PHE A 209 12.54 -1.36 31.26
CA PHE A 209 13.81 -1.61 31.95
C PHE A 209 13.67 -1.50 33.47
N LEU A 210 13.02 -0.45 33.97
CA LEU A 210 12.83 -0.25 35.39
C LEU A 210 11.99 -1.37 36.02
N LEU A 211 10.94 -1.84 35.34
CA LEU A 211 10.10 -2.94 35.80
C LEU A 211 10.89 -4.25 35.87
N ASN A 212 11.64 -4.58 34.81
CA ASN A 212 12.49 -5.77 34.78
C ASN A 212 13.64 -5.69 35.80
N TYR A 213 14.23 -4.51 36.00
CA TYR A 213 15.28 -4.26 36.99
C TYR A 213 14.77 -4.28 38.44
N ARG A 214 13.50 -3.95 38.70
CA ARG A 214 12.93 -3.99 40.06
C ARG A 214 12.35 -5.36 40.45
N GLN A 215 12.50 -6.37 39.59
CA GLN A 215 12.00 -7.70 39.89
C GLN A 215 12.66 -8.32 41.12
N ARG A 216 11.84 -9.01 41.91
CA ARG A 216 12.30 -9.74 43.10
C ARG A 216 13.24 -10.87 42.70
N ILE A 217 14.24 -11.12 43.54
CA ILE A 217 15.18 -12.23 43.33
C ILE A 217 14.46 -13.54 43.66
N LEU A 218 14.66 -14.55 42.81
CA LEU A 218 14.12 -15.89 43.03
C LEU A 218 15.04 -16.70 43.97
N PRO A 219 14.49 -17.61 44.80
CA PRO A 219 15.28 -18.47 45.65
C PRO A 219 16.23 -19.36 44.82
N ARG A 220 17.47 -19.53 45.28
CA ARG A 220 18.45 -20.44 44.63
C ARG A 220 18.32 -21.90 45.08
N THR A 221 17.10 -22.38 45.28
CA THR A 221 16.86 -23.79 45.68
C THR A 221 16.82 -24.70 44.45
N HIS A 222 16.96 -26.01 44.66
CA HIS A 222 16.88 -27.01 43.57
C HIS A 222 15.58 -26.90 42.75
N ILE A 223 14.46 -26.61 43.42
CA ILE A 223 13.15 -26.46 42.78
C ILE A 223 13.14 -25.25 41.84
N TYR A 224 13.52 -24.07 42.31
CA TYR A 224 13.50 -22.83 41.51
C TYR A 224 14.66 -22.72 40.50
N ARG A 225 15.75 -23.46 40.69
CA ARG A 225 16.92 -23.46 39.80
C ARG A 225 16.94 -24.61 38.78
N LYS A 226 16.06 -25.59 38.87
CA LYS A 226 16.04 -26.72 37.92
C LYS A 226 14.63 -27.15 37.54
N ILE A 227 13.81 -27.50 38.52
CA ILE A 227 12.49 -28.11 38.27
C ILE A 227 11.52 -27.11 37.63
N ILE A 228 11.36 -25.93 38.23
CA ILE A 228 10.40 -24.93 37.74
C ILE A 228 10.83 -24.36 36.37
N PRO A 229 12.10 -24.00 36.11
CA PRO A 229 12.55 -23.62 34.78
C PRO A 229 12.30 -24.69 33.72
N LEU A 230 12.59 -25.96 34.03
CA LEU A 230 12.33 -27.08 33.12
C LEU A 230 10.83 -27.27 32.86
N ALA A 231 10.00 -27.18 33.90
CA ALA A 231 8.54 -27.24 33.76
C ALA A 231 8.00 -26.05 32.95
N SER A 232 8.55 -24.84 33.15
CA SER A 232 8.19 -23.65 32.39
C SER A 232 8.53 -23.84 30.90
N LEU A 233 9.67 -24.45 30.61
CA LEU A 233 10.08 -24.74 29.23
C LEU A 233 9.18 -25.80 28.59
N LEU A 234 9.00 -26.96 29.24
CA LEU A 234 8.33 -28.12 28.64
C LEU A 234 6.80 -28.03 28.64
N LEU A 235 6.20 -27.41 29.66
CA LEU A 235 4.74 -27.39 29.82
C LEU A 235 4.09 -26.11 29.31
N ILE A 236 4.88 -25.04 29.12
CA ILE A 236 4.35 -23.72 28.75
C ILE A 236 5.04 -23.23 27.49
N ILE A 237 6.34 -22.91 27.56
CA ILE A 237 7.04 -22.24 26.45
C ILE A 237 7.01 -23.10 25.18
N ALA A 238 7.45 -24.37 25.24
CA ALA A 238 7.54 -25.19 24.03
C ALA A 238 6.16 -25.48 23.39
N PRO A 239 5.12 -25.89 24.15
CA PRO A 239 3.78 -26.04 23.56
C PRO A 239 3.17 -24.73 23.05
N SER A 240 3.38 -23.61 23.76
CA SER A 240 2.87 -22.30 23.32
C SER A 240 3.57 -21.82 22.05
N VAL A 241 4.89 -22.02 21.93
CA VAL A 241 5.63 -21.71 20.71
C VAL A 241 5.17 -22.58 19.55
N GLY A 242 4.95 -23.88 19.76
CA GLY A 242 4.42 -24.78 18.73
C GLY A 242 3.03 -24.38 18.23
N ALA A 243 2.12 -24.04 19.16
CA ALA A 243 0.78 -23.55 18.81
C ALA A 243 0.83 -22.22 18.03
N LEU A 244 1.76 -21.33 18.38
CA LEU A 244 1.95 -20.06 17.68
C LEU A 244 2.54 -20.23 16.28
N SER A 245 3.48 -21.16 16.08
CA SER A 245 4.28 -21.23 14.85
C SER A 245 3.55 -21.79 13.64
N GLU A 246 2.57 -22.67 13.82
CA GLU A 246 1.92 -23.35 12.68
C GLU A 246 0.78 -22.53 12.07
N GLU A 247 -0.09 -21.93 12.89
CA GLU A 247 -1.34 -21.32 12.42
C GLU A 247 -1.63 -19.97 13.11
N ILE A 248 -1.51 -19.92 14.45
CA ILE A 248 -2.04 -18.78 15.21
C ILE A 248 -1.31 -17.47 14.94
N PHE A 249 0.04 -17.46 14.93
CA PHE A 249 0.78 -16.21 14.75
C PHE A 249 0.75 -15.68 13.31
N PRO A 250 0.87 -16.53 12.26
CA PRO A 250 0.70 -16.10 10.87
C PRO A 250 -0.68 -15.48 10.57
N GLU A 251 -1.74 -15.98 11.21
CA GLU A 251 -3.12 -15.51 10.99
C GLU A 251 -3.51 -14.28 11.84
N ALA A 252 -2.69 -13.90 12.83
CA ALA A 252 -2.97 -12.75 13.68
C ALA A 252 -2.75 -11.41 12.96
N PHE A 253 -3.55 -10.39 13.30
CA PHE A 253 -3.35 -9.05 12.76
C PHE A 253 -2.15 -8.34 13.42
N PRO A 254 -1.30 -7.60 12.67
CA PRO A 254 -1.30 -7.35 11.23
C PRO A 254 -0.43 -8.33 10.45
N ILE A 255 0.06 -9.42 11.07
CA ILE A 255 1.01 -10.37 10.46
C ILE A 255 0.43 -10.93 9.16
N ARG A 256 -0.82 -11.38 9.17
CA ARG A 256 -1.51 -11.88 7.98
C ARG A 256 -1.49 -10.86 6.83
N THR A 257 -1.77 -9.59 7.11
CA THR A 257 -1.74 -8.51 6.11
C THR A 257 -0.36 -8.33 5.46
N PHE A 258 0.72 -8.43 6.24
CA PHE A 258 2.08 -8.35 5.71
C PHE A 258 2.45 -9.60 4.90
N ILE A 259 2.01 -10.79 5.32
CA ILE A 259 2.19 -12.04 4.54
C ILE A 259 1.44 -11.94 3.21
N ASP A 260 0.17 -11.56 3.22
CA ASP A 260 -0.64 -11.40 2.00
C ASP A 260 -0.01 -10.42 1.01
N THR A 261 0.56 -9.33 1.53
CA THR A 261 1.27 -8.33 0.72
C THR A 261 2.57 -8.89 0.14
N HIS A 262 3.32 -9.67 0.91
CA HIS A 262 4.51 -10.35 0.44
C HIS A 262 4.18 -11.38 -0.66
N ASP A 263 3.13 -12.19 -0.46
CA ASP A 263 2.66 -13.18 -1.43
C ASP A 263 2.13 -12.51 -2.71
N TYR A 264 1.50 -11.35 -2.59
CA TYR A 264 1.16 -10.50 -3.74
C TYR A 264 2.42 -10.11 -4.52
N MET A 265 3.46 -9.58 -3.86
CA MET A 265 4.70 -9.20 -4.54
C MET A 265 5.39 -10.39 -5.22
N GLN A 266 5.43 -11.56 -4.56
CA GLN A 266 5.97 -12.77 -5.16
C GLN A 266 5.19 -13.20 -6.40
N ARG A 267 3.85 -13.14 -6.36
CA ARG A 267 3.02 -13.44 -7.53
C ARG A 267 3.21 -12.43 -8.65
N SER A 268 3.38 -11.14 -8.35
CA SER A 268 3.68 -10.13 -9.36
C SER A 268 5.00 -10.42 -10.06
N ALA A 269 6.03 -10.88 -9.34
CA ALA A 269 7.33 -11.25 -9.93
C ALA A 269 7.21 -12.38 -10.98
N LEU A 270 6.22 -13.27 -10.87
CA LEU A 270 5.92 -14.29 -11.89
C LEU A 270 5.55 -13.68 -13.25
N TYR A 271 5.20 -12.39 -13.32
CA TYR A 271 4.99 -11.70 -14.58
C TYR A 271 6.21 -11.81 -15.49
N ALA A 272 7.41 -11.57 -14.94
CA ALA A 272 8.65 -11.64 -15.70
C ALA A 272 9.01 -13.08 -16.09
N GLU A 273 8.76 -14.05 -15.19
CA GLU A 273 9.02 -15.47 -15.47
C GLU A 273 8.14 -16.01 -16.60
N ASN A 274 6.87 -15.61 -16.62
CA ASN A 274 5.89 -16.08 -17.60
C ASN A 274 5.82 -15.17 -18.85
N HIS A 275 6.64 -14.12 -18.92
CA HIS A 275 6.51 -13.08 -19.94
C HIS A 275 6.72 -13.63 -21.37
N ASP A 276 7.85 -14.31 -21.59
CA ASP A 276 8.27 -14.75 -22.94
C ASP A 276 7.23 -15.69 -23.57
N GLU A 277 6.71 -16.65 -22.79
CA GLU A 277 5.68 -17.59 -23.25
C GLU A 277 4.39 -16.86 -23.66
N LYS A 278 3.94 -15.90 -22.84
CA LYS A 278 2.74 -15.07 -23.15
C LYS A 278 2.95 -14.22 -24.39
N TYR A 279 4.11 -13.57 -24.50
CA TYR A 279 4.44 -12.70 -25.63
C TYR A 279 4.55 -13.48 -26.95
N ASP A 280 5.13 -14.68 -26.92
CA ASP A 280 5.22 -15.56 -28.07
C ASP A 280 3.84 -16.02 -28.53
N ALA A 281 2.94 -16.34 -27.60
CA ALA A 281 1.56 -16.75 -27.87
C ALA A 281 0.63 -15.60 -28.29
N LEU A 282 0.99 -14.34 -28.00
CA LEU A 282 0.17 -13.17 -28.30
C LEU A 282 -0.17 -13.06 -29.79
N GLN A 283 -1.47 -12.93 -30.09
CA GLN A 283 -1.98 -12.65 -31.44
C GLN A 283 -2.50 -11.22 -31.49
N ALA A 284 -1.75 -10.32 -32.09
CA ALA A 284 -2.14 -8.92 -32.21
C ALA A 284 -1.66 -8.32 -33.53
N VAL A 285 -2.54 -7.58 -34.20
CA VAL A 285 -2.26 -6.91 -35.47
C VAL A 285 -2.73 -5.46 -35.38
N GLN A 286 -1.89 -4.52 -35.78
CA GLN A 286 -2.33 -3.13 -35.95
C GLN A 286 -3.08 -2.99 -37.28
N LEU A 287 -4.30 -2.45 -37.21
CA LEU A 287 -5.08 -2.04 -38.36
C LEU A 287 -4.63 -0.67 -38.85
N HIS A 288 -4.59 -0.52 -40.19
CA HIS A 288 -4.19 0.71 -40.88
C HIS A 288 -2.87 1.35 -40.38
N PRO A 289 -1.77 0.58 -40.30
CA PRO A 289 -0.48 1.11 -39.84
C PRO A 289 0.01 2.23 -40.77
N ALA A 290 0.87 3.11 -40.25
CA ALA A 290 1.57 4.07 -41.08
C ALA A 290 2.57 3.32 -41.99
N ASP A 291 2.72 3.78 -43.23
CA ASP A 291 3.70 3.30 -44.19
C ASP A 291 5.03 4.10 -44.13
N TYR A 292 5.17 4.94 -43.10
CA TYR A 292 6.34 5.77 -42.80
C TYR A 292 6.70 5.71 -41.31
N PRO A 293 7.94 6.09 -40.92
CA PRO A 293 8.33 6.19 -39.52
C PRO A 293 7.41 7.13 -38.73
N ASN A 294 6.84 6.65 -37.64
CA ASN A 294 5.87 7.37 -36.84
C ASN A 294 6.09 7.10 -35.35
N THR A 295 5.73 8.04 -34.49
CA THR A 295 5.90 7.89 -33.04
C THR A 295 4.58 8.03 -32.30
N VAL A 296 4.29 7.09 -31.42
CA VAL A 296 3.20 7.17 -30.42
C VAL A 296 3.83 7.38 -29.05
N ILE A 297 3.37 8.39 -28.31
CA ILE A 297 3.86 8.70 -26.97
C ILE A 297 2.75 8.49 -25.96
N VAL A 298 3.05 7.81 -24.86
CA VAL A 298 2.21 7.74 -23.67
C VAL A 298 2.96 8.40 -22.53
N VAL A 299 2.41 9.46 -21.95
CA VAL A 299 2.95 10.14 -20.78
C VAL A 299 2.11 9.78 -19.57
N ILE A 300 2.73 9.09 -18.61
CA ILE A 300 2.13 8.68 -17.35
C ILE A 300 2.46 9.76 -16.31
N GLY A 301 1.44 10.52 -15.91
CA GLY A 301 1.49 11.52 -14.86
C GLY A 301 1.47 10.91 -13.46
N GLU A 302 1.87 11.71 -12.48
CA GLU A 302 1.91 11.34 -11.07
C GLU A 302 1.18 12.39 -10.23
N SER A 303 0.22 11.96 -9.42
CA SER A 303 -0.43 12.76 -8.38
C SER A 303 -1.12 14.08 -8.85
N GLU A 304 -1.41 14.25 -10.15
CA GLU A 304 -2.11 15.42 -10.69
C GLU A 304 -3.63 15.25 -10.68
N THR A 305 -4.37 16.24 -10.16
CA THR A 305 -5.85 16.25 -10.15
C THR A 305 -6.39 17.29 -11.11
N ARG A 306 -7.36 16.90 -11.95
CA ARG A 306 -8.04 17.86 -12.85
C ARG A 306 -8.86 18.89 -12.08
N THR A 307 -9.19 18.62 -10.82
CA THR A 307 -9.94 19.56 -9.96
C THR A 307 -9.20 20.89 -9.78
N LEU A 308 -7.85 20.83 -9.73
CA LEU A 308 -6.95 21.97 -9.52
C LEU A 308 -6.19 22.31 -10.81
N MET A 309 -6.80 22.12 -11.98
CA MET A 309 -6.20 22.51 -13.27
C MET A 309 -7.12 23.49 -13.97
N ASN A 310 -6.60 24.65 -14.36
CA ASN A 310 -7.38 25.63 -15.12
C ASN A 310 -7.96 25.05 -16.43
N ALA A 311 -7.24 24.11 -17.06
CA ALA A 311 -7.72 23.38 -18.22
C ALA A 311 -8.96 22.51 -17.96
N TYR A 312 -9.37 22.24 -16.73
CA TYR A 312 -10.60 21.49 -16.44
C TYR A 312 -11.56 22.26 -15.52
N ASN A 313 -11.04 23.19 -14.74
CA ASN A 313 -11.75 24.08 -13.85
C ASN A 313 -11.39 25.55 -14.17
N PRO A 314 -12.18 26.25 -15.00
CA PRO A 314 -11.89 27.62 -15.43
C PRO A 314 -11.76 28.65 -14.30
N ASP A 315 -12.32 28.37 -13.12
CA ASP A 315 -12.26 29.24 -11.94
C ASP A 315 -10.94 29.08 -11.15
N HIS A 316 -10.15 28.05 -11.46
CA HIS A 316 -8.84 27.82 -10.85
C HIS A 316 -7.76 28.74 -11.42
N VAL A 317 -6.68 28.98 -10.68
CA VAL A 317 -5.56 29.82 -11.14
C VAL A 317 -4.97 29.30 -12.45
N PRO A 318 -4.45 30.17 -13.37
CA PRO A 318 -3.99 29.76 -14.69
C PRO A 318 -2.66 28.99 -14.64
N ASN A 319 -2.69 27.78 -14.09
CA ASN A 319 -1.57 26.87 -13.90
C ASN A 319 -1.38 25.88 -15.05
N THR A 320 -2.21 25.91 -16.10
CA THR A 320 -2.08 25.05 -17.30
C THR A 320 -2.21 25.85 -18.61
N PRO A 321 -1.38 26.87 -18.85
CA PRO A 321 -1.53 27.76 -20.01
C PRO A 321 -1.45 27.03 -21.35
N TRP A 322 -0.56 26.05 -21.52
CA TRP A 322 -0.42 25.31 -22.78
C TRP A 322 -1.65 24.43 -23.04
N LEU A 323 -2.06 23.61 -22.06
CA LEU A 323 -3.20 22.72 -22.23
C LEU A 323 -4.51 23.50 -22.43
N THR A 324 -4.68 24.65 -21.75
CA THR A 324 -5.81 25.56 -21.99
C THR A 324 -5.83 26.08 -23.42
N ALA A 325 -4.67 26.40 -24.02
CA ALA A 325 -4.59 26.79 -25.43
C ALA A 325 -4.93 25.61 -26.37
N MET A 326 -4.49 24.40 -26.05
CA MET A 326 -4.75 23.20 -26.85
C MET A 326 -6.22 22.78 -26.92
N LYS A 327 -7.08 23.24 -25.99
CA LYS A 327 -8.54 23.07 -26.11
C LYS A 327 -9.12 23.59 -27.43
N SER A 328 -8.51 24.63 -28.00
CA SER A 328 -8.95 25.22 -29.27
C SER A 328 -8.41 24.48 -30.49
N ASN A 329 -7.44 23.57 -30.29
CA ASN A 329 -6.86 22.76 -31.35
C ASN A 329 -7.75 21.52 -31.61
N PRO A 330 -8.31 21.33 -32.83
CA PRO A 330 -9.20 20.21 -33.15
C PRO A 330 -8.53 18.83 -33.13
N ASP A 331 -7.20 18.79 -33.05
CA ASP A 331 -6.39 17.58 -32.97
C ASP A 331 -6.23 17.07 -31.54
N PHE A 332 -6.57 17.89 -30.54
CA PHE A 332 -6.56 17.54 -29.12
C PHE A 332 -7.97 17.21 -28.63
N THR A 333 -8.07 16.15 -27.83
CA THR A 333 -9.28 15.76 -27.12
C THR A 333 -8.98 15.64 -25.63
N LEU A 334 -9.57 16.51 -24.82
CA LEU A 334 -9.51 16.43 -23.35
C LEU A 334 -10.71 15.64 -22.85
N PHE A 335 -10.46 14.69 -21.95
CA PHE A 335 -11.50 13.86 -21.34
C PHE A 335 -11.96 14.49 -20.03
N THR A 336 -13.23 14.90 -19.96
CA THR A 336 -13.75 15.71 -18.85
C THR A 336 -14.14 14.88 -17.63
N ASN A 337 -14.35 13.57 -17.80
CA ASN A 337 -14.83 12.65 -16.76
C ASN A 337 -13.92 11.42 -16.58
N ALA A 338 -12.61 11.62 -16.65
CA ALA A 338 -11.62 10.60 -16.31
C ALA A 338 -11.41 10.51 -14.78
N TYR A 339 -11.33 9.29 -14.29
CA TYR A 339 -11.12 8.96 -12.88
C TYR A 339 -9.99 7.94 -12.73
N SER A 340 -9.30 8.01 -11.60
CA SER A 340 -8.39 6.97 -11.17
C SER A 340 -9.16 5.84 -10.50
N CYS A 341 -8.80 4.60 -10.81
CA CYS A 341 -9.37 3.42 -10.18
C CYS A 341 -8.96 3.28 -8.70
N VAL A 342 -7.80 3.83 -8.31
CA VAL A 342 -7.23 3.80 -6.95
C VAL A 342 -6.35 5.04 -6.73
N TRP A 343 -6.13 5.51 -5.50
CA TRP A 343 -5.27 6.68 -5.24
C TRP A 343 -3.80 6.31 -4.94
N TYR A 344 -3.28 5.29 -5.64
CA TYR A 344 -1.89 4.82 -5.55
C TYR A 344 -1.34 4.42 -6.90
N THR A 345 -0.12 4.85 -7.17
CA THR A 345 0.63 4.56 -8.39
C THR A 345 0.68 3.08 -8.74
N VAL A 346 1.08 2.20 -7.80
CA VAL A 346 1.27 0.78 -8.11
C VAL A 346 -0.02 0.04 -8.49
N PRO A 347 -1.07 0.04 -7.66
CA PRO A 347 -2.36 -0.54 -8.04
C PRO A 347 -2.96 0.07 -9.32
N VAL A 348 -2.81 1.38 -9.54
CA VAL A 348 -3.32 2.01 -10.77
C VAL A 348 -2.57 1.46 -11.98
N LEU A 349 -1.24 1.53 -11.97
CA LEU A 349 -0.43 1.21 -13.14
C LEU A 349 -0.31 -0.30 -13.39
N GLU A 350 -0.52 -1.14 -12.37
CA GLU A 350 -0.75 -2.57 -12.56
C GLU A 350 -1.88 -2.84 -13.57
N HIS A 351 -2.98 -2.08 -13.43
CA HIS A 351 -4.15 -2.22 -14.29
C HIS A 351 -4.08 -1.35 -15.56
N ALA A 352 -3.67 -0.09 -15.45
CA ALA A 352 -3.60 0.83 -16.58
C ALA A 352 -2.65 0.36 -17.68
N LEU A 353 -1.60 -0.39 -17.34
CA LEU A 353 -0.57 -0.84 -18.28
C LEU A 353 -0.84 -2.25 -18.84
N THR A 354 -1.84 -2.97 -18.35
CA THR A 354 -2.08 -4.37 -18.73
C THR A 354 -3.55 -4.67 -18.97
N GLU A 355 -3.84 -5.85 -19.51
CA GLU A 355 -5.23 -6.33 -19.66
C GLU A 355 -6.00 -6.42 -18.33
N SER A 356 -5.32 -6.53 -17.18
CA SER A 356 -5.98 -6.66 -15.88
C SER A 356 -6.72 -5.38 -15.52
N ASN A 357 -7.99 -5.46 -15.12
CA ASN A 357 -8.76 -4.32 -14.64
C ASN A 357 -9.82 -4.75 -13.62
N PHE A 358 -10.51 -3.82 -12.97
CA PHE A 358 -11.50 -4.17 -11.92
C PHE A 358 -12.84 -4.70 -12.47
N TYR A 359 -12.96 -4.88 -13.78
CA TYR A 359 -14.12 -5.43 -14.47
C TYR A 359 -13.85 -6.80 -15.08
N ASN A 360 -12.62 -7.30 -14.97
CA ASN A 360 -12.24 -8.66 -15.29
C ASN A 360 -11.56 -9.33 -14.09
N ASP A 361 -11.53 -10.66 -14.09
CA ASP A 361 -10.87 -11.45 -13.04
C ASP A 361 -9.44 -11.85 -13.47
N LYS A 362 -8.80 -11.06 -14.35
CA LYS A 362 -7.49 -11.41 -14.92
C LYS A 362 -6.36 -10.97 -13.99
N PRO A 363 -5.48 -11.88 -13.53
CA PRO A 363 -4.37 -11.49 -12.66
C PRO A 363 -3.24 -10.82 -13.47
N PHE A 364 -2.51 -9.90 -12.84
CA PHE A 364 -1.42 -9.15 -13.47
C PHE A 364 -0.36 -10.05 -14.12
N ASN A 365 0.10 -11.09 -13.41
CA ASN A 365 1.14 -12.00 -13.90
C ASN A 365 0.74 -12.80 -15.14
N GLU A 366 -0.55 -12.90 -15.46
CA GLU A 366 -1.07 -13.56 -16.68
C GLU A 366 -1.47 -12.57 -17.78
N SER A 367 -1.33 -11.27 -17.54
CA SER A 367 -1.78 -10.21 -18.45
C SER A 367 -0.71 -9.82 -19.48
N ILE A 368 -1.16 -9.38 -20.66
CA ILE A 368 -0.36 -8.72 -21.70
C ILE A 368 -0.34 -7.22 -21.39
N SER A 369 0.79 -6.57 -21.66
CA SER A 369 0.98 -5.14 -21.43
C SER A 369 0.80 -4.29 -22.69
N ILE A 370 0.67 -2.96 -22.51
CA ILE A 370 0.71 -2.00 -23.62
C ILE A 370 2.03 -2.06 -24.40
N ILE A 371 3.13 -2.41 -23.73
CA ILE A 371 4.44 -2.60 -24.36
C ILE A 371 4.39 -3.82 -25.30
N ASP A 372 3.82 -4.92 -24.84
CA ASP A 372 3.70 -6.15 -25.63
C ASP A 372 2.86 -5.93 -26.90
N MET A 373 1.73 -5.24 -26.75
CA MET A 373 0.87 -4.87 -27.87
C MET A 373 1.59 -3.99 -28.88
N ALA A 374 2.33 -2.97 -28.42
CA ALA A 374 3.13 -2.11 -29.28
C ALA A 374 4.25 -2.89 -29.98
N LYS A 375 5.00 -3.75 -29.27
CA LYS A 375 6.05 -4.58 -29.86
C LYS A 375 5.48 -5.51 -30.93
N LYS A 376 4.34 -6.16 -30.67
CA LYS A 376 3.67 -7.04 -31.64
C LYS A 376 3.17 -6.29 -32.87
N ALA A 377 2.80 -5.02 -32.72
CA ALA A 377 2.47 -4.10 -33.81
C ALA A 377 3.70 -3.57 -34.59
N GLY A 378 4.92 -4.02 -34.24
CA GLY A 378 6.17 -3.68 -34.92
C GLY A 378 6.75 -2.33 -34.50
N TYR A 379 6.36 -1.80 -33.34
CA TYR A 379 7.03 -0.63 -32.77
C TYR A 379 8.32 -1.02 -32.06
N LYS A 380 9.36 -0.20 -32.18
CA LYS A 380 10.46 -0.14 -31.22
C LYS A 380 9.94 0.51 -29.95
N THR A 381 10.06 -0.18 -28.81
CA THR A 381 9.51 0.31 -27.54
C THR A 381 10.56 0.93 -26.64
N TYR A 382 10.22 2.10 -26.09
CA TYR A 382 11.05 2.85 -25.15
C TYR A 382 10.27 3.11 -23.87
N TRP A 383 10.91 2.93 -22.72
CA TRP A 383 10.41 3.33 -21.41
C TRP A 383 11.42 4.25 -20.74
N PHE A 384 11.04 5.51 -20.52
CA PHE A 384 11.88 6.47 -19.82
C PHE A 384 11.18 6.95 -18.54
N SER A 385 11.84 6.82 -17.39
CA SER A 385 11.24 7.11 -16.08
C SER A 385 12.06 8.12 -15.28
N ASN A 386 11.39 9.11 -14.71
CA ASN A 386 11.95 9.95 -13.64
C ASN A 386 11.49 9.48 -12.24
N GLN A 387 10.51 8.58 -12.16
CA GLN A 387 10.24 7.84 -10.92
C GLN A 387 11.38 6.83 -10.70
N GLY A 388 12.06 6.95 -9.55
CA GLY A 388 13.35 6.32 -9.28
C GLY A 388 13.37 4.79 -9.38
N SER A 389 14.57 4.24 -9.51
CA SER A 389 14.83 2.80 -9.66
C SER A 389 15.16 2.09 -8.33
N VAL A 390 15.48 2.84 -7.26
CA VAL A 390 15.91 2.31 -5.95
C VAL A 390 14.72 2.19 -5.00
N GLY A 391 14.39 0.95 -4.59
CA GLY A 391 13.22 0.62 -3.75
C GLY A 391 11.97 0.20 -4.54
N VAL A 392 11.96 0.48 -5.84
CA VAL A 392 10.88 0.15 -6.80
C VAL A 392 11.17 -1.14 -7.58
N ALA A 393 12.34 -1.76 -7.35
CA ALA A 393 12.72 -3.04 -7.96
C ALA A 393 11.62 -4.08 -7.69
N ASP A 394 11.09 -4.66 -8.76
CA ASP A 394 10.06 -5.70 -8.78
C ASP A 394 8.61 -5.23 -8.55
N THR A 395 8.32 -3.94 -8.69
CA THR A 395 6.93 -3.46 -8.81
C THR A 395 6.35 -3.79 -10.19
N PRO A 396 5.01 -3.97 -10.32
CA PRO A 396 4.32 -4.12 -11.61
C PRO A 396 4.78 -3.14 -12.70
N ILE A 397 5.02 -1.88 -12.35
CA ILE A 397 5.53 -0.86 -13.28
C ILE A 397 6.88 -1.25 -13.83
N THR A 398 7.85 -1.57 -12.96
CA THR A 398 9.21 -1.93 -13.40
C THR A 398 9.24 -3.24 -14.17
N LEU A 399 8.37 -4.19 -13.80
CA LEU A 399 8.23 -5.46 -14.49
C LEU A 399 7.75 -5.26 -15.92
N VAL A 400 6.77 -4.38 -16.16
CA VAL A 400 6.33 -3.99 -17.51
C VAL A 400 7.40 -3.15 -18.23
N ALA A 401 7.99 -2.17 -17.56
CA ALA A 401 9.01 -1.29 -18.15
C ALA A 401 10.21 -2.07 -18.70
N ASN A 402 10.63 -3.13 -17.99
CA ASN A 402 11.76 -3.97 -18.39
C ASN A 402 11.49 -4.86 -19.61
N THR A 403 10.25 -4.95 -20.09
CA THR A 403 9.92 -5.67 -21.34
C THR A 403 10.09 -4.77 -22.57
N ALA A 404 10.24 -3.45 -22.38
CA ALA A 404 10.54 -2.53 -23.46
C ALA A 404 11.92 -2.82 -24.07
N ASP A 405 12.11 -2.48 -25.35
CA ASP A 405 13.41 -2.69 -26.00
C ASP A 405 14.52 -1.79 -25.42
N VAL A 406 14.14 -0.64 -24.89
CA VAL A 406 15.03 0.29 -24.19
C VAL A 406 14.32 0.80 -22.95
N SER A 407 14.91 0.59 -21.77
CA SER A 407 14.41 1.11 -20.50
C SER A 407 15.49 1.91 -19.76
N GLU A 408 15.25 3.21 -19.55
CA GLU A 408 16.20 4.12 -18.90
C GLU A 408 15.52 4.95 -17.78
N TRP A 409 16.28 5.22 -16.72
CA TRP A 409 15.85 5.98 -15.55
C TRP A 409 16.74 7.19 -15.34
N VAL A 410 16.15 8.32 -14.98
CA VAL A 410 16.91 9.56 -14.72
C VAL A 410 17.91 9.36 -13.58
N ASP A 411 17.52 8.71 -12.49
CA ASP A 411 18.38 8.50 -11.31
C ASP A 411 19.53 7.50 -11.55
N ARG A 412 19.35 6.54 -12.46
CA ARG A 412 20.32 5.49 -12.76
C ARG A 412 21.23 5.85 -13.93
N ASP A 413 20.65 6.37 -15.00
CA ASP A 413 21.29 6.48 -16.32
C ASP A 413 21.71 7.92 -16.67
N LEU A 414 21.08 8.94 -16.05
CA LEU A 414 21.55 10.33 -16.14
C LEU A 414 22.31 10.74 -14.86
N LYS A 415 21.75 10.52 -13.68
CA LYS A 415 22.27 11.00 -12.37
C LYS A 415 22.42 12.53 -12.29
N GLU A 416 21.70 13.27 -13.14
CA GLU A 416 21.90 14.72 -13.29
C GLU A 416 20.81 15.58 -12.62
N SER A 417 19.61 15.02 -12.41
CA SER A 417 18.43 15.80 -11.99
C SER A 417 17.39 14.92 -11.32
N THR A 418 16.50 15.52 -10.54
CA THR A 418 15.25 14.90 -10.04
C THR A 418 14.01 15.49 -10.71
N LEU A 419 14.18 16.40 -11.67
CA LEU A 419 13.10 17.13 -12.35
C LEU A 419 12.76 16.49 -13.71
N ASP A 420 11.47 16.46 -14.04
CA ASP A 420 10.93 15.78 -15.23
C ASP A 420 11.45 16.31 -16.56
N GLY A 421 11.90 17.56 -16.62
CA GLY A 421 12.56 18.10 -17.82
C GLY A 421 13.80 17.31 -18.26
N ALA A 422 14.39 16.48 -17.39
CA ALA A 422 15.49 15.58 -17.75
C ALA A 422 15.08 14.49 -18.75
N LEU A 423 13.81 14.08 -18.78
CA LEU A 423 13.31 13.06 -19.72
C LEU A 423 13.42 13.49 -21.19
N LEU A 424 13.43 14.81 -21.46
CA LEU A 424 13.66 15.35 -22.80
C LEU A 424 15.03 14.95 -23.36
N GLN A 425 16.01 14.64 -22.50
CA GLN A 425 17.31 14.13 -22.95
C GLN A 425 17.21 12.71 -23.51
N PHE A 426 16.38 11.85 -22.92
CA PHE A 426 16.12 10.49 -23.42
C PHE A 426 15.28 10.53 -24.70
N LEU A 427 14.25 11.38 -24.74
CA LEU A 427 13.41 11.54 -25.93
C LEU A 427 14.22 11.94 -27.17
N LYS A 428 15.32 12.69 -26.99
CA LYS A 428 16.25 13.05 -28.07
C LYS A 428 17.07 11.89 -28.63
N ARG A 429 17.13 10.75 -27.95
CA ARG A 429 17.86 9.54 -28.36
C ARG A 429 17.01 8.58 -29.18
N VAL A 430 15.69 8.79 -29.25
CA VAL A 430 14.76 7.98 -30.04
C VAL A 430 15.07 8.17 -31.53
N ASP A 431 15.21 7.08 -32.28
CA ASP A 431 15.50 7.15 -33.72
C ASP A 431 14.26 7.60 -34.52
N PRO A 432 14.28 8.77 -35.17
CA PRO A 432 13.13 9.26 -35.94
C PRO A 432 12.84 8.44 -37.21
N LYS A 433 13.72 7.51 -37.59
CA LYS A 433 13.56 6.63 -38.76
C LYS A 433 12.86 5.32 -38.44
N GLU A 434 12.60 5.06 -37.17
CA GLU A 434 11.87 3.88 -36.72
C GLU A 434 10.41 4.20 -36.42
N LYS A 435 9.62 3.14 -36.26
CA LYS A 435 8.27 3.22 -35.73
C LYS A 435 8.36 3.08 -34.22
N ASN A 436 8.09 4.15 -33.47
CA ASN A 436 8.42 4.22 -32.05
C ASN A 436 7.16 4.24 -31.17
N PHE A 437 7.20 3.49 -30.07
CA PHE A 437 6.25 3.62 -28.97
C PHE A 437 7.03 3.99 -27.72
N VAL A 438 6.78 5.20 -27.21
CA VAL A 438 7.57 5.80 -26.12
C VAL A 438 6.67 6.02 -24.92
N VAL A 439 7.02 5.42 -23.79
CA VAL A 439 6.43 5.71 -22.49
C VAL A 439 7.33 6.66 -21.73
N LEU A 440 6.77 7.77 -21.24
CA LEU A 440 7.42 8.73 -20.36
C LEU A 440 6.71 8.72 -19.00
N HIS A 441 7.40 8.30 -17.94
CA HIS A 441 6.84 8.26 -16.59
C HIS A 441 7.43 9.38 -15.73
N ILE A 442 6.60 10.36 -15.38
CA ILE A 442 7.02 11.60 -14.69
C ILE A 442 6.79 11.53 -13.16
N MET A 443 7.52 12.36 -12.41
CA MET A 443 7.27 12.60 -10.98
C MET A 443 6.11 13.58 -10.74
N GLY A 444 5.78 14.40 -11.74
CA GLY A 444 4.57 15.22 -11.77
C GLY A 444 4.35 16.03 -10.49
N SER A 445 3.19 15.83 -9.88
CA SER A 445 2.73 16.53 -8.70
C SER A 445 2.87 15.69 -7.41
N HIS A 446 3.85 14.77 -7.35
CA HIS A 446 4.10 13.98 -6.15
C HIS A 446 4.40 14.88 -4.93
N ILE A 447 3.96 14.44 -3.75
CA ILE A 447 4.11 15.15 -2.47
C ILE A 447 5.59 15.52 -2.18
N GLU A 448 5.78 16.56 -1.37
CA GLU A 448 6.97 17.45 -1.38
C GLU A 448 7.05 18.26 -2.68
N TYR A 449 5.92 18.89 -3.02
CA TYR A 449 5.67 19.65 -4.25
C TYR A 449 6.81 20.61 -4.61
N ARG A 450 7.42 21.24 -3.62
CA ARG A 450 8.52 22.20 -3.81
C ARG A 450 9.75 21.60 -4.51
N ASN A 451 9.92 20.28 -4.45
CA ASN A 451 11.00 19.55 -5.08
C ASN A 451 10.69 19.10 -6.51
N ARG A 452 9.49 19.41 -7.04
CA ARG A 452 9.02 18.93 -8.35
C ARG A 452 9.20 19.94 -9.48
N TYR A 453 9.52 21.19 -9.16
CA TYR A 453 9.69 22.25 -10.14
C TYR A 453 10.88 23.16 -9.78
N PRO A 454 11.58 23.73 -10.77
CA PRO A 454 12.70 24.62 -10.50
C PRO A 454 12.23 26.03 -10.16
N LYS A 455 13.14 26.87 -9.65
CA LYS A 455 12.80 28.20 -9.10
C LYS A 455 12.02 29.08 -10.09
N GLU A 456 12.29 28.95 -11.38
CA GLU A 456 11.67 29.73 -12.45
C GLU A 456 10.14 29.50 -12.54
N PHE A 457 9.68 28.33 -12.09
CA PHE A 457 8.28 27.90 -12.10
C PHE A 457 7.54 28.21 -10.79
N GLN A 458 8.21 28.82 -9.80
CA GLN A 458 7.54 29.31 -8.59
C GLN A 458 6.73 30.60 -8.89
N LYS A 459 5.55 30.45 -9.51
CA LYS A 459 4.68 31.58 -9.88
C LYS A 459 3.62 31.86 -8.84
N PHE A 460 3.05 30.81 -8.26
CA PHE A 460 2.09 30.88 -7.17
C PHE A 460 2.82 30.79 -5.82
N ASN A 461 2.35 31.56 -4.84
CA ASN A 461 2.94 31.58 -3.50
C ASN A 461 1.91 32.12 -2.50
N ASP A 462 1.58 31.32 -1.50
CA ASP A 462 0.70 31.66 -0.38
C ASP A 462 1.46 31.87 0.94
N GLY A 463 2.80 31.87 0.89
CA GLY A 463 3.69 31.95 2.05
C GLY A 463 3.83 30.65 2.83
N LYS A 464 3.22 29.55 2.38
CA LYS A 464 3.32 28.23 2.98
C LYS A 464 4.10 27.29 2.05
N ILE A 465 4.87 26.38 2.64
CA ILE A 465 5.66 25.39 1.90
C ILE A 465 4.83 24.11 1.76
N ASN A 466 4.87 23.49 0.58
CA ASN A 466 4.19 22.25 0.22
C ASN A 466 2.68 22.30 0.46
N GLN A 467 2.03 23.36 -0.03
CA GLN A 467 0.58 23.57 0.02
C GLN A 467 0.02 23.81 -1.39
N GLU A 468 -1.21 24.27 -1.49
CA GLU A 468 -1.92 24.50 -2.76
C GLU A 468 -1.11 25.32 -3.77
N ALA A 469 -0.46 26.40 -3.33
CA ALA A 469 0.37 27.22 -4.23
C ALA A 469 1.60 26.47 -4.77
N ASP A 470 2.22 25.60 -3.98
CA ASP A 470 3.33 24.77 -4.46
C ASP A 470 2.82 23.66 -5.40
N PHE A 471 1.64 23.10 -5.13
CA PHE A 471 0.96 22.17 -6.05
C PHE A 471 0.64 22.86 -7.39
N ASP A 472 0.12 24.09 -7.39
CA ASP A 472 -0.13 24.82 -8.63
C ASP A 472 1.14 25.06 -9.46
N ASN A 473 2.29 25.21 -8.79
CA ASN A 473 3.58 25.31 -9.45
C ASN A 473 4.06 23.96 -10.03
N THR A 474 3.73 22.82 -9.41
CA THR A 474 4.00 21.49 -10.01
C THR A 474 3.19 21.32 -11.28
N VAL A 475 1.89 21.64 -11.25
CA VAL A 475 0.99 21.58 -12.40
C VAL A 475 1.49 22.48 -13.55
N LEU A 476 1.94 23.69 -13.23
CA LEU A 476 2.51 24.60 -14.23
C LEU A 476 3.81 24.06 -14.85
N TYR A 477 4.64 23.39 -14.07
CA TYR A 477 5.84 22.75 -14.60
C TYR A 477 5.51 21.53 -15.45
N THR A 478 4.55 20.70 -15.04
CA THR A 478 4.04 19.55 -15.81
C THR A 478 3.46 20.01 -17.15
N ASP A 479 2.62 21.05 -17.17
CA ASP A 479 2.06 21.65 -18.40
C ASP A 479 3.17 22.09 -19.36
N TRP A 480 4.24 22.70 -18.84
CA TRP A 480 5.40 23.05 -19.65
C TRP A 480 6.17 21.82 -20.15
N VAL A 481 6.45 20.82 -19.31
CA VAL A 481 7.14 19.58 -19.74
C VAL A 481 6.36 18.88 -20.85
N LEU A 482 5.04 18.76 -20.71
CA LEU A 482 4.15 18.19 -21.72
C LEU A 482 4.22 18.96 -23.04
N SER A 483 4.26 20.30 -22.99
CA SER A 483 4.46 21.13 -24.18
C SER A 483 5.78 20.84 -24.88
N GLN A 484 6.87 20.67 -24.13
CA GLN A 484 8.19 20.39 -24.70
C GLN A 484 8.27 19.00 -25.32
N ILE A 485 7.62 18.01 -24.70
CA ILE A 485 7.50 16.65 -25.26
C ILE A 485 6.73 16.71 -26.59
N TYR A 486 5.56 17.36 -26.59
CA TYR A 486 4.73 17.51 -27.77
C TYR A 486 5.46 18.20 -28.92
N ASP A 487 6.04 19.39 -28.67
CA ASP A 487 6.72 20.18 -29.70
C ASP A 487 7.93 19.42 -30.26
N TYR A 488 8.76 18.82 -29.40
CA TYR A 488 9.91 18.06 -29.85
C TYR A 488 9.50 16.86 -30.72
N ALA A 489 8.53 16.07 -30.26
CA ALA A 489 8.10 14.87 -30.98
C ALA A 489 7.39 15.22 -32.29
N ARG A 490 6.57 16.27 -32.32
CA ARG A 490 5.94 16.79 -33.55
C ARG A 490 7.01 17.17 -34.57
N ASP A 491 8.04 17.90 -34.15
CA ASP A 491 9.01 18.49 -35.06
C ASP A 491 10.12 17.50 -35.47
N ASN A 492 10.40 16.47 -34.67
CA ASN A 492 11.56 15.60 -34.87
C ASN A 492 11.24 14.11 -34.97
N LEU A 493 10.11 13.62 -34.45
CA LEU A 493 9.83 12.19 -34.32
C LEU A 493 8.61 11.71 -35.11
N ASN A 494 8.05 12.53 -36.00
CA ASN A 494 6.81 12.22 -36.74
C ASN A 494 5.69 11.79 -35.78
N LEU A 495 5.41 12.64 -34.77
CA LEU A 495 4.40 12.35 -33.74
C LEU A 495 3.04 12.07 -34.37
N ASP A 496 2.56 10.86 -34.14
CA ASP A 496 1.32 10.33 -34.70
C ASP A 496 0.19 10.41 -33.68
N ALA A 497 0.48 10.07 -32.42
CA ALA A 497 -0.42 10.24 -31.29
C ALA A 497 0.35 10.53 -29.99
N MET A 498 -0.25 11.31 -29.09
CA MET A 498 0.23 11.51 -27.73
C MET A 498 -0.92 11.37 -26.75
N VAL A 499 -0.78 10.46 -25.78
CA VAL A 499 -1.74 10.25 -24.69
C VAL A 499 -1.10 10.71 -23.39
N TYR A 500 -1.85 11.46 -22.58
CA TYR A 500 -1.48 11.79 -21.21
C TYR A 500 -2.62 11.42 -20.27
N PHE A 501 -2.28 10.80 -19.15
CA PHE A 501 -3.17 10.58 -18.01
C PHE A 501 -2.37 10.65 -16.72
N SER A 502 -2.95 11.18 -15.65
CA SER A 502 -2.37 11.02 -14.30
C SER A 502 -2.77 9.66 -13.72
N ASP A 503 -1.86 9.03 -12.99
CA ASP A 503 -2.15 7.79 -12.26
C ASP A 503 -3.26 8.00 -11.21
N HIS A 504 -3.13 9.04 -10.40
CA HIS A 504 -4.12 9.55 -9.45
C HIS A 504 -3.86 11.04 -9.22
N GLY A 505 -4.66 11.67 -8.36
CA GLY A 505 -4.48 13.05 -7.93
C GLY A 505 -3.86 13.18 -6.55
N SER A 506 -3.62 14.42 -6.14
CA SER A 506 -3.22 14.80 -4.77
C SER A 506 -4.14 15.90 -4.27
N ASP A 507 -4.35 15.94 -2.95
CA ASP A 507 -5.10 17.00 -2.29
C ASP A 507 -4.15 17.78 -1.40
N PRO A 508 -3.66 18.96 -1.81
CA PRO A 508 -2.67 19.71 -1.05
C PRO A 508 -3.17 20.16 0.34
N ASP A 509 -4.48 20.19 0.56
CA ASP A 509 -5.10 20.57 1.83
C ASP A 509 -5.17 19.40 2.83
N VAL A 510 -4.94 18.17 2.36
CA VAL A 510 -5.13 16.94 3.14
C VAL A 510 -3.86 16.09 3.07
N ALA A 511 -3.29 15.76 4.23
CA ALA A 511 -2.14 14.85 4.29
C ALA A 511 -2.49 13.50 3.64
N ARG A 512 -1.55 12.90 2.89
CA ARG A 512 -1.71 11.60 2.21
C ARG A 512 -2.28 10.55 3.18
N GLN A 513 -3.40 9.93 2.79
CA GLN A 513 -4.11 8.92 3.58
C GLN A 513 -4.03 7.55 2.88
N PRO A 514 -3.46 6.51 3.51
CA PRO A 514 -3.30 5.16 2.97
C PRO A 514 -4.62 4.37 2.85
N ASP A 515 -5.69 4.83 3.50
CA ASP A 515 -6.91 4.01 3.63
C ASP A 515 -8.20 4.75 3.26
N SER A 516 -8.13 6.07 3.04
CA SER A 516 -9.28 6.85 2.59
C SER A 516 -8.85 7.98 1.67
N ALA A 517 -9.73 8.35 0.75
CA ALA A 517 -9.45 9.36 -0.26
C ALA A 517 -10.76 10.05 -0.65
N SER A 518 -10.73 11.38 -0.77
CA SER A 518 -11.81 12.15 -1.38
C SER A 518 -11.85 11.89 -2.90
N PHE A 519 -12.96 12.24 -3.57
CA PHE A 519 -12.99 12.17 -5.03
C PHE A 519 -12.04 13.16 -5.70
N LYS A 520 -11.58 14.22 -5.00
CA LYS A 520 -10.58 15.17 -5.53
C LYS A 520 -9.30 14.45 -5.98
N VAL A 521 -8.83 13.46 -5.23
CA VAL A 521 -7.63 12.67 -5.60
C VAL A 521 -7.93 11.55 -6.62
N LEU A 522 -9.20 11.29 -6.92
CA LEU A 522 -9.60 10.31 -7.94
C LEU A 522 -9.95 10.98 -9.27
N ARG A 523 -10.19 12.29 -9.32
CA ARG A 523 -10.44 13.01 -10.58
C ARG A 523 -9.12 13.36 -11.24
N ILE A 524 -8.75 12.65 -12.29
CA ILE A 524 -7.47 12.82 -12.98
C ILE A 524 -7.61 13.60 -14.28
N PRO A 525 -6.59 14.36 -14.70
CA PRO A 525 -6.51 14.86 -16.06
C PRO A 525 -6.18 13.75 -17.05
N MET A 526 -6.73 13.89 -18.25
CA MET A 526 -6.44 13.01 -19.37
C MET A 526 -6.69 13.72 -20.70
N PHE A 527 -5.77 13.60 -21.65
CA PHE A 527 -5.97 14.05 -23.01
C PHE A 527 -5.32 13.12 -24.05
N CYS A 528 -5.79 13.23 -25.28
CA CYS A 528 -5.22 12.56 -26.44
C CYS A 528 -5.05 13.56 -27.59
N TYR A 529 -3.86 13.62 -28.16
CA TYR A 529 -3.55 14.30 -29.42
C TYR A 529 -3.43 13.26 -30.54
N LEU A 530 -4.00 13.55 -31.71
CA LEU A 530 -3.92 12.71 -32.91
C LEU A 530 -3.51 13.57 -34.11
N SER A 531 -2.41 13.21 -34.77
CA SER A 531 -1.90 13.94 -35.93
C SER A 531 -2.87 13.90 -37.12
N GLU A 532 -2.74 14.83 -38.06
CA GLU A 532 -3.52 14.80 -39.31
C GLU A 532 -3.31 13.49 -40.09
N GLY A 533 -2.08 12.96 -40.08
CA GLY A 533 -1.73 11.68 -40.70
C GLY A 533 -2.43 10.49 -40.04
N TYR A 534 -2.49 10.48 -38.70
CA TYR A 534 -3.25 9.51 -37.94
C TYR A 534 -4.74 9.59 -38.29
N GLN A 535 -5.30 10.81 -38.28
CA GLN A 535 -6.73 11.03 -38.46
C GLN A 535 -7.24 10.53 -39.82
N LYS A 536 -6.43 10.68 -40.88
CA LYS A 536 -6.75 10.16 -42.23
C LYS A 536 -6.76 8.63 -42.29
N ARG A 537 -5.87 7.96 -41.56
CA ARG A 537 -5.77 6.49 -41.54
C ARG A 537 -6.82 5.84 -40.64
N ASN A 538 -7.18 6.50 -39.55
CA ASN A 538 -8.03 5.95 -38.49
C ASN A 538 -9.28 6.81 -38.19
N PRO A 539 -10.11 7.16 -39.20
CA PRO A 539 -11.23 8.08 -39.00
C PRO A 539 -12.28 7.57 -38.01
N ASP A 540 -12.50 6.26 -37.92
CA ASP A 540 -13.45 5.65 -36.99
C ASP A 540 -12.99 5.76 -35.52
N VAL A 541 -11.68 5.58 -35.28
CA VAL A 541 -11.08 5.75 -33.95
C VAL A 541 -11.20 7.21 -33.51
N VAL A 542 -10.84 8.16 -34.39
CA VAL A 542 -10.96 9.60 -34.11
C VAL A 542 -12.40 9.98 -33.78
N LYS A 543 -13.36 9.47 -34.56
CA LYS A 543 -14.78 9.72 -34.32
C LYS A 543 -15.24 9.18 -32.97
N ALA A 544 -14.81 7.98 -32.60
CA ALA A 544 -15.12 7.38 -31.31
C ALA A 544 -14.54 8.21 -30.15
N ILE A 545 -13.26 8.57 -30.21
CA ILE A 545 -12.58 9.41 -29.20
C ILE A 545 -13.33 10.74 -29.01
N LYS A 546 -13.64 11.43 -30.11
CA LYS A 546 -14.37 12.70 -30.07
C LYS A 546 -15.80 12.54 -29.52
N ALA A 547 -16.48 11.44 -29.82
CA ALA A 547 -17.82 11.16 -29.33
C ALA A 547 -17.86 10.72 -27.85
N ASN A 548 -16.78 10.13 -27.36
CA ASN A 548 -16.68 9.60 -25.99
C ASN A 548 -15.98 10.55 -25.02
N LYS A 549 -15.46 11.71 -25.46
CA LYS A 549 -14.67 12.65 -24.64
C LYS A 549 -15.34 13.10 -23.32
N ASP A 550 -16.67 13.15 -23.28
CA ASP A 550 -17.44 13.56 -22.10
C ASP A 550 -18.05 12.37 -21.35
N LYS A 551 -17.77 11.13 -21.76
CA LYS A 551 -18.18 9.93 -21.03
C LYS A 551 -17.26 9.68 -19.85
N TYR A 552 -17.78 8.94 -18.88
CA TYR A 552 -17.03 8.56 -17.69
C TYR A 552 -16.05 7.43 -18.03
N PHE A 553 -14.89 7.46 -17.40
CA PHE A 553 -13.81 6.51 -17.63
C PHE A 553 -13.01 6.31 -16.35
N THR A 554 -12.52 5.10 -16.10
CA THR A 554 -11.56 4.79 -15.02
C THR A 554 -10.27 4.27 -15.63
N ASN A 555 -9.12 4.75 -15.15
CA ASN A 555 -7.82 4.50 -15.78
C ASN A 555 -7.29 3.06 -15.65
N ASP A 556 -7.97 2.16 -14.95
CA ASP A 556 -7.77 0.71 -15.12
C ASP A 556 -8.17 0.22 -16.52
N LEU A 557 -8.86 1.05 -17.31
CA LEU A 557 -9.20 0.79 -18.72
C LEU A 557 -8.24 1.48 -19.71
N GLU A 558 -7.13 2.05 -19.24
CA GLU A 558 -6.18 2.76 -20.09
C GLU A 558 -5.48 1.84 -21.10
N TYR A 559 -5.24 0.58 -20.73
CA TYR A 559 -4.76 -0.45 -21.64
C TYR A 559 -5.67 -0.58 -22.87
N GLU A 560 -6.98 -0.66 -22.65
CA GLU A 560 -7.98 -0.75 -23.71
C GLU A 560 -8.02 0.53 -24.54
N PHE A 561 -7.89 1.70 -23.90
CA PHE A 561 -7.81 2.97 -24.61
C PHE A 561 -6.58 3.06 -25.52
N ILE A 562 -5.39 2.73 -25.00
CA ILE A 562 -4.13 2.76 -25.74
C ILE A 562 -4.16 1.73 -26.89
N CYS A 563 -4.67 0.52 -26.66
CA CYS A 563 -4.86 -0.48 -27.73
C CYS A 563 -5.81 0.03 -28.82
N GLY A 564 -6.87 0.75 -28.44
CA GLY A 564 -7.78 1.41 -29.38
C GLY A 564 -7.11 2.54 -30.17
N VAL A 565 -6.26 3.36 -29.53
CA VAL A 565 -5.44 4.39 -30.21
C VAL A 565 -4.41 3.74 -31.14
N LEU A 566 -3.83 2.61 -30.77
CA LEU A 566 -2.97 1.84 -31.67
C LEU A 566 -3.77 1.16 -32.80
N ASN A 567 -5.11 1.16 -32.73
CA ASN A 567 -6.03 0.49 -33.64
C ASN A 567 -5.74 -1.01 -33.76
N MET A 568 -5.61 -1.68 -32.61
CA MET A 568 -5.26 -3.10 -32.53
C MET A 568 -6.46 -4.02 -32.79
N GLU A 569 -6.20 -5.15 -33.44
CA GLU A 569 -7.06 -6.33 -33.47
C GLU A 569 -6.35 -7.47 -32.75
N SER A 570 -6.94 -7.94 -31.65
CA SER A 570 -6.39 -9.01 -30.81
C SER A 570 -7.48 -9.66 -29.96
N PRO A 571 -7.38 -10.95 -29.62
CA PRO A 571 -8.18 -11.56 -28.55
C PRO A 571 -7.95 -10.94 -27.17
N ASN A 572 -6.82 -10.24 -26.99
CA ASN A 572 -6.39 -9.59 -25.76
C ASN A 572 -6.75 -8.08 -25.73
N TYR A 573 -7.69 -7.64 -26.55
CA TYR A 573 -8.20 -6.27 -26.61
C TYR A 573 -9.74 -6.30 -26.66
N ASP A 574 -10.41 -5.66 -25.70
CA ASP A 574 -11.87 -5.55 -25.66
C ASP A 574 -12.35 -4.16 -26.11
N PRO A 575 -12.80 -4.00 -27.36
CA PRO A 575 -13.27 -2.73 -27.87
C PRO A 575 -14.57 -2.22 -27.19
N SER A 576 -15.26 -3.02 -26.37
CA SER A 576 -16.41 -2.54 -25.58
C SER A 576 -15.97 -1.77 -24.32
N MET A 577 -14.73 -1.96 -23.89
CA MET A 577 -14.09 -1.30 -22.74
C MET A 577 -13.11 -0.18 -23.18
N SER A 578 -13.10 0.20 -24.46
CA SER A 578 -12.23 1.26 -24.97
C SER A 578 -13.00 2.50 -25.40
N ILE A 579 -12.71 3.66 -24.79
CA ILE A 579 -13.27 4.95 -25.23
C ILE A 579 -12.77 5.39 -26.61
N ALA A 580 -11.78 4.70 -27.18
CA ALA A 580 -11.36 4.84 -28.57
C ALA A 580 -12.17 3.99 -29.57
N SER A 581 -13.22 3.30 -29.09
CA SER A 581 -14.09 2.45 -29.89
C SER A 581 -15.54 2.93 -29.86
N SER A 582 -16.24 2.73 -30.98
CA SER A 582 -17.68 3.01 -31.10
C SER A 582 -18.55 2.03 -30.31
N LYS A 583 -17.97 0.91 -29.84
CA LYS A 583 -18.64 -0.09 -29.01
C LYS A 583 -18.66 0.25 -27.52
N TRP A 584 -17.98 1.33 -27.09
CA TRP A 584 -18.02 1.78 -25.70
C TRP A 584 -19.45 1.97 -25.21
N SER A 585 -19.82 1.23 -24.17
CA SER A 585 -21.18 1.20 -23.62
C SER A 585 -21.26 1.49 -22.12
N MET A 586 -20.13 1.53 -21.40
CA MET A 586 -20.14 1.75 -19.96
C MET A 586 -20.64 3.16 -19.61
N GLU A 587 -21.52 3.23 -18.61
CA GLU A 587 -22.02 4.45 -18.03
C GLU A 587 -21.40 4.69 -16.65
N ARG A 588 -21.61 5.89 -16.10
CA ARG A 588 -21.12 6.27 -14.76
C ARG A 588 -21.45 5.24 -13.68
N LYS A 589 -22.64 4.63 -13.73
CA LYS A 589 -23.10 3.64 -12.74
C LYS A 589 -22.34 2.32 -12.79
N ASP A 590 -21.78 1.98 -13.94
CA ASP A 590 -21.08 0.71 -14.19
C ASP A 590 -19.62 0.79 -13.72
N LEU A 591 -19.08 2.01 -13.62
CA LEU A 591 -17.70 2.28 -13.27
C LEU A 591 -17.47 2.40 -11.76
N LYS A 592 -16.30 1.94 -11.33
CA LYS A 592 -15.92 1.84 -9.93
C LYS A 592 -14.51 2.35 -9.66
N THR A 593 -14.28 2.75 -8.42
CA THR A 593 -12.99 3.19 -7.87
C THR A 593 -12.72 2.46 -6.56
N ARG A 594 -11.61 2.76 -5.90
CA ARG A 594 -11.20 2.18 -4.61
C ARG A 594 -11.12 0.67 -4.68
N PHE A 595 -10.31 0.17 -5.61
CA PHE A 595 -10.13 -1.26 -5.89
C PHE A 595 -11.40 -1.96 -6.37
N GLY A 596 -12.17 -1.29 -7.25
CA GLY A 596 -13.43 -1.84 -7.77
C GLY A 596 -14.56 -1.96 -6.74
N LYS A 597 -14.47 -1.27 -5.58
CA LYS A 597 -15.42 -1.40 -4.47
C LYS A 597 -16.47 -0.29 -4.42
N THR A 598 -16.12 0.92 -4.86
CA THR A 598 -16.96 2.11 -4.73
C THR A 598 -17.46 2.57 -6.07
N SER A 599 -18.78 2.75 -6.23
CA SER A 599 -19.36 3.25 -7.49
C SER A 599 -18.99 4.72 -7.72
N LEU A 600 -18.75 5.11 -8.98
CA LEU A 600 -18.61 6.53 -9.35
C LEU A 600 -19.86 7.37 -9.09
N MET A 601 -21.02 6.75 -8.82
CA MET A 601 -22.24 7.44 -8.41
C MET A 601 -22.10 8.11 -7.03
N GLU A 602 -21.13 7.70 -6.20
CA GLU A 602 -20.87 8.33 -4.91
C GLU A 602 -20.17 9.70 -5.00
N ASP A 603 -19.64 10.05 -6.18
CA ASP A 603 -19.04 11.37 -6.40
C ASP A 603 -20.12 12.46 -6.55
N THR A 604 -20.51 13.11 -5.48
CA THR A 604 -21.61 14.12 -5.51
C THR A 604 -21.13 15.55 -5.75
N GLU A 605 -19.81 15.77 -5.78
CA GLU A 605 -19.19 17.09 -5.75
C GLU A 605 -18.78 17.62 -7.15
N TYR A 606 -19.16 16.93 -8.23
CA TYR A 606 -18.87 17.35 -9.60
C TYR A 606 -19.95 16.94 -10.60
#